data_AF-A0AAU9DS49-F1
#
_entry.id   AF-A0AAU9DS49-F1
#
_cell.length_a   1.000
_cell.length_b   1.000
_cell.length_c   1.000
_cell.angle_alpha   90.00
_cell.angle_beta   90.00
_cell.angle_gamma   90.00
#
_symmetry.space_group_name_H-M   'P 1'
#
loop_
_entity.id
_entity.type
_entity.pdbx_description
1 polymer ?
#
loop_
_entity_poly.entity_id
_entity_poly.type
_entity_poly.pdbx_seq_one_letter_code
_entity_poly.pdbx_strand_id
1 'polypeptide(L)'
;MKKTIILLMCIISAMIYANYDKDMYVVTKINGKEVIFPQKTATYIETMLNSDSVDSYLKLFEVYNKLGYKELSLKFLKEYTKKGKPTLELAEKLFQAGEYKDEIEILNNLMKDMPLWKQLKLKSYIYNLIENEGLDIDKTSYKVSNIDYLFSLLDYEKDFYDYYKENRWSDNEKIIIKNRLKIVDMKGKKQLQEIFFELSNKFEKLSFYYNNIEAVSDKEGFFQYFSKAKELGIEISFHNIIEKIYYLKYTGKTDEYQKEIDKTLNYYIKTKNYEGMYELYTITKQFKIIYNLALENDFYFYKLIFENINSDDFDKLTKEFEEKYPDSKFMTNILKMKLMKADTNKKRLELINKILEKEFTRNLFEKKIDILKKLDVEKAKQELENFIINKSEEEEFIYEYEKISNDNKEVYDFLDKLDNKKYIIEYCEEKNIETAKEYSDDAIKYFMDKKEYGKLLKYKGNLTYEEYYKLINLGKEEFKESAAKKYPFELKFSDINNFKYIYFNDNFINYNIDDIEKIENKENKTDAEYFYLAEYYDYIGDTKRAFKNINHIYKKYKSYTKIIGLYNKIKSEEGNVE
;
A
#
# COMPACT_ATOMS: atom_id res chain seq x y z
N MET A 1 -90.55 10.94 13.04
CA MET A 1 -89.18 10.60 12.58
C MET A 1 -88.25 11.81 12.47
N LYS A 2 -88.44 12.78 11.58
CA LYS A 2 -87.50 13.93 11.44
C LYS A 2 -87.31 14.76 12.73
N LYS A 3 -88.40 15.05 13.48
CA LYS A 3 -88.31 15.76 14.77
C LYS A 3 -87.62 14.93 15.87
N THR A 4 -87.76 13.60 15.80
CA THR A 4 -87.13 12.65 16.74
C THR A 4 -85.63 12.51 16.49
N ILE A 5 -85.19 12.53 15.23
CA ILE A 5 -83.77 12.49 14.84
C ILE A 5 -83.05 13.78 15.26
N ILE A 6 -83.69 14.94 15.07
CA ILE A 6 -83.11 16.23 15.51
C ILE A 6 -82.99 16.26 17.03
N LEU A 7 -84.01 15.78 17.76
CA LEU A 7 -83.94 15.68 19.21
C LEU A 7 -82.84 14.69 19.67
N LEU A 8 -82.69 13.56 18.98
CA LEU A 8 -81.61 12.59 19.25
C LEU A 8 -80.24 13.19 18.96
N MET A 9 -80.07 13.95 17.88
CA MET A 9 -78.83 14.65 17.57
C MET A 9 -78.52 15.73 18.60
N CYS A 10 -79.51 16.52 19.04
CA CYS A 10 -79.31 17.51 20.10
C CYS A 10 -78.97 16.85 21.45
N ILE A 11 -79.58 15.71 21.78
CA ILE A 11 -79.29 14.95 23.00
C ILE A 11 -77.93 14.28 22.91
N ILE A 12 -77.54 13.71 21.76
CA ILE A 12 -76.20 13.15 21.52
C ILE A 12 -75.16 14.27 21.57
N SER A 13 -75.41 15.43 20.94
CA SER A 13 -74.53 16.60 21.04
C SER A 13 -74.43 17.12 22.47
N ALA A 14 -75.53 17.15 23.24
CA ALA A 14 -75.53 17.57 24.63
C ALA A 14 -74.89 16.54 25.57
N MET A 15 -75.03 15.24 25.31
CA MET A 15 -74.36 14.16 26.06
C MET A 15 -72.87 14.12 25.73
N ILE A 16 -72.51 14.33 24.46
CA ILE A 16 -71.13 14.55 24.04
C ILE A 16 -70.58 15.79 24.77
N TYR A 17 -71.33 16.90 24.81
CA TYR A 17 -70.94 18.13 25.54
C TYR A 17 -70.84 17.97 27.06
N ALA A 18 -71.72 17.17 27.66
CA ALA A 18 -71.82 16.98 29.11
C ALA A 18 -70.92 15.86 29.68
N ASN A 19 -70.45 14.92 28.83
CA ASN A 19 -69.42 13.93 29.17
C ASN A 19 -68.01 14.34 28.71
N TYR A 20 -67.81 15.57 28.21
CA TYR A 20 -66.47 16.06 27.91
C TYR A 20 -65.76 16.45 29.20
N ASP A 21 -64.80 15.61 29.60
CA ASP A 21 -63.64 16.09 30.33
C ASP A 21 -63.03 17.22 29.49
N LYS A 22 -63.03 18.44 30.03
CA LYS A 22 -62.60 19.68 29.35
C LYS A 22 -61.14 19.63 28.88
N ASP A 23 -60.41 18.58 29.24
CA ASP A 23 -58.97 18.44 29.09
C ASP A 23 -58.54 17.44 27.98
N MET A 24 -59.43 17.00 27.08
CA MET A 24 -59.03 16.13 25.96
C MET A 24 -59.05 16.77 24.57
N TYR A 25 -59.83 17.84 24.37
CA TYR A 25 -59.93 18.54 23.10
C TYR A 25 -59.76 20.03 23.32
N VAL A 26 -58.93 20.67 22.51
CA VAL A 26 -58.66 22.11 22.62
C VAL A 26 -59.21 22.82 21.39
N VAL A 27 -59.83 23.97 21.63
CA VAL A 27 -60.14 24.95 20.59
C VAL A 27 -58.84 25.70 20.32
N THR A 28 -58.23 25.44 19.16
CA THR A 28 -57.06 26.20 18.73
C THR A 28 -57.42 27.06 17.53
N LYS A 29 -56.73 28.20 17.38
CA LYS A 29 -56.90 29.10 16.24
C LYS A 29 -55.84 28.78 15.20
N ILE A 30 -56.27 28.17 14.10
CA ILE A 30 -55.41 27.97 12.93
C ILE A 30 -55.82 28.99 11.88
N ASN A 31 -54.90 29.92 11.56
CA ASN A 31 -55.10 30.98 10.58
C ASN A 31 -56.42 31.78 10.79
N GLY A 32 -56.75 32.06 12.05
CA GLY A 32 -57.93 32.84 12.44
C GLY A 32 -59.25 32.07 12.48
N LYS A 33 -59.29 30.78 12.08
CA LYS A 33 -60.47 29.92 12.25
C LYS A 33 -60.32 29.05 13.49
N GLU A 34 -61.39 28.95 14.27
CA GLU A 34 -61.45 28.06 15.43
C GLU A 34 -61.68 26.62 14.98
N VAL A 35 -60.76 25.73 15.35
CA VAL A 35 -60.83 24.31 15.00
C VAL A 35 -60.64 23.50 16.29
N ILE A 36 -61.41 22.42 16.41
CA ILE A 36 -61.41 21.54 17.59
C ILE A 36 -60.57 20.30 17.26
N PHE A 37 -59.47 20.10 18.00
CA PHE A 37 -58.61 18.91 17.88
C PHE A 37 -58.46 18.20 19.22
N PRO A 38 -58.19 16.88 19.22
CA PRO A 38 -57.64 16.23 20.40
C PRO A 38 -56.39 16.97 20.86
N GLN A 39 -56.21 17.17 22.16
CA GLN A 39 -55.12 17.95 22.74
C GLN A 39 -53.75 17.45 22.26
N LYS A 40 -53.58 16.12 22.14
CA LYS A 40 -52.36 15.52 21.56
C LYS A 40 -52.09 15.98 20.12
N THR A 41 -53.12 16.09 19.28
CA THR A 41 -53.00 16.55 17.89
C THR A 41 -52.74 18.04 17.80
N ALA A 42 -53.39 18.84 18.65
CA ALA A 42 -53.14 20.28 18.73
C ALA A 42 -51.71 20.58 19.18
N THR A 43 -51.25 19.94 20.27
CA THR A 43 -49.87 20.05 20.74
C THR A 43 -48.87 19.57 19.69
N TYR A 44 -49.20 18.51 18.93
CA TYR A 44 -48.37 18.03 17.83
C TYR A 44 -48.27 19.04 16.68
N ILE A 45 -49.39 19.65 16.26
CA ILE A 45 -49.41 20.70 15.21
C ILE A 45 -48.65 21.95 15.69
N GLU A 46 -48.88 22.41 16.93
CA GLU A 46 -48.17 23.55 17.52
C GLU A 46 -46.66 23.29 17.61
N THR A 47 -46.26 22.09 18.04
CA THR A 47 -44.85 21.67 18.02
C THR A 47 -44.26 21.76 16.62
N MET A 48 -44.99 21.29 15.59
CA MET A 48 -44.52 21.33 14.19
C MET A 48 -44.49 22.74 13.60
N LEU A 49 -45.43 23.62 13.98
CA LEU A 49 -45.43 25.02 13.56
C LEU A 49 -44.25 25.79 14.15
N ASN A 50 -43.79 25.41 15.35
CA ASN A 50 -42.70 26.08 16.06
C ASN A 50 -41.30 25.55 15.72
N SER A 51 -41.17 24.37 15.10
CA SER A 51 -39.89 23.70 14.91
C SER A 51 -39.07 24.15 13.70
N ASP A 52 -39.59 25.04 12.83
CA ASP A 52 -39.00 25.50 11.54
C ASP A 52 -38.18 24.43 10.79
N SER A 53 -38.61 23.17 10.88
CA SER A 53 -37.88 22.03 10.34
C SER A 53 -38.52 21.58 9.04
N VAL A 54 -37.69 21.11 8.10
CA VAL A 54 -38.13 20.57 6.81
C VAL A 54 -39.19 19.47 7.01
N ASP A 55 -38.95 18.54 7.94
CA ASP A 55 -39.88 17.44 8.23
C ASP A 55 -41.22 17.93 8.81
N SER A 56 -41.21 19.07 9.50
CA SER A 56 -42.41 19.68 10.04
C SER A 56 -43.30 20.24 8.93
N TYR A 57 -42.72 20.81 7.88
CA TYR A 57 -43.47 21.30 6.71
C TYR A 57 -44.20 20.18 5.98
N LEU A 58 -43.56 19.02 5.76
CA LEU A 58 -44.21 17.86 5.16
C LEU A 58 -45.35 17.33 6.04
N LYS A 59 -45.13 17.19 7.35
CA LYS A 59 -46.14 16.74 8.31
C LYS A 59 -47.33 17.70 8.38
N LEU A 60 -47.09 19.00 8.35
CA LEU A 60 -48.14 20.01 8.31
C LEU A 60 -48.93 19.92 7.00
N PHE A 61 -48.28 19.75 5.85
CA PHE A 61 -48.96 19.49 4.58
C PHE A 61 -49.91 18.29 4.69
N GLU A 62 -49.44 17.15 5.19
CA GLU A 62 -50.27 15.94 5.29
C GLU A 62 -51.48 16.12 6.23
N VAL A 63 -51.26 16.78 7.37
CA VAL A 63 -52.33 17.07 8.33
C VAL A 63 -53.39 18.00 7.71
N TYR A 64 -52.98 19.11 7.10
CA TYR A 64 -53.93 20.05 6.51
C TYR A 64 -54.63 19.51 5.26
N ASN A 65 -53.95 18.66 4.49
CA ASN A 65 -54.54 18.00 3.33
C ASN A 65 -55.65 17.02 3.78
N LYS A 66 -55.39 16.20 4.81
CA LYS A 66 -56.40 15.29 5.41
C LYS A 66 -57.61 16.03 5.97
N LEU A 67 -57.40 17.23 6.48
CA LEU A 67 -58.46 18.08 7.04
C LEU A 67 -59.21 18.89 5.96
N GLY A 68 -58.85 18.76 4.68
CA GLY A 68 -59.50 19.45 3.57
C GLY A 68 -59.12 20.93 3.42
N TYR A 69 -58.10 21.41 4.14
CA TYR A 69 -57.62 22.79 4.07
C TYR A 69 -56.59 22.96 2.93
N LYS A 70 -57.08 22.89 1.69
CA LYS A 70 -56.25 22.87 0.46
C LYS A 70 -55.21 24.00 0.36
N GLU A 71 -55.61 25.24 0.68
CA GLU A 71 -54.70 26.39 0.59
C GLU A 71 -53.56 26.31 1.62
N LEU A 72 -53.87 25.87 2.84
CA LEU A 72 -52.89 25.73 3.92
C LEU A 72 -51.97 24.55 3.67
N SER A 73 -52.51 23.41 3.24
CA SER A 73 -51.68 22.27 2.85
C SER A 73 -50.72 22.68 1.74
N LEU A 74 -51.22 23.36 0.71
CA LEU A 74 -50.38 23.82 -0.40
C LEU A 74 -49.27 24.78 0.04
N LYS A 75 -49.57 25.70 0.96
CA LYS A 75 -48.56 26.60 1.54
C LYS A 75 -47.40 25.82 2.16
N PHE A 76 -47.71 24.81 2.98
CA PHE A 76 -46.68 24.01 3.64
C PHE A 76 -45.94 23.08 2.68
N LEU A 77 -46.61 22.58 1.63
CA LEU A 77 -45.95 21.84 0.56
C LEU A 77 -44.92 22.72 -0.17
N LYS A 78 -45.25 23.98 -0.48
CA LYS A 78 -44.32 24.93 -1.12
C LYS A 78 -43.11 25.25 -0.25
N GLU A 79 -43.30 25.42 1.06
CA GLU A 79 -42.18 25.61 1.99
C GLU A 79 -41.31 24.36 2.11
N TYR A 80 -41.92 23.17 2.09
CA TYR A 80 -41.19 21.90 2.00
C TYR A 80 -40.41 21.78 0.69
N THR A 81 -41.00 22.11 -0.46
CA THR A 81 -40.31 22.09 -1.77
C THR A 81 -39.10 23.02 -1.80
N LYS A 82 -39.19 24.21 -1.20
CA LYS A 82 -38.08 25.19 -1.16
C LYS A 82 -36.90 24.72 -0.30
N LYS A 83 -37.18 24.10 0.85
CA LYS A 83 -36.16 23.77 1.86
C LYS A 83 -35.74 22.29 1.82
N GLY A 84 -36.57 21.42 1.26
CA GLY A 84 -36.38 19.98 1.17
C GLY A 84 -35.52 19.56 -0.01
N LYS A 85 -34.98 18.33 0.06
CA LYS A 85 -34.30 17.72 -1.07
C LYS A 85 -35.33 17.18 -2.07
N PRO A 86 -35.05 17.22 -3.38
CA PRO A 86 -35.89 16.54 -4.37
C PRO A 86 -35.99 15.04 -4.04
N THR A 87 -37.21 14.52 -3.92
CA THR A 87 -37.50 13.08 -3.69
C THR A 87 -38.69 12.63 -4.53
N LEU A 88 -38.79 11.34 -4.83
CA LEU A 88 -39.96 10.78 -5.53
C LEU A 88 -41.24 10.95 -4.70
N GLU A 89 -41.14 10.88 -3.37
CA GLU A 89 -42.26 11.13 -2.46
C GLU A 89 -42.78 12.57 -2.61
N LEU A 90 -41.88 13.55 -2.70
CA LEU A 90 -42.27 14.94 -2.95
C LEU A 90 -42.97 15.10 -4.29
N ALA A 91 -42.44 14.49 -5.37
CA ALA A 91 -43.09 14.51 -6.68
C ALA A 91 -44.51 13.93 -6.61
N GLU A 92 -44.71 12.81 -5.91
CA GLU A 92 -46.03 12.20 -5.71
C GLU A 92 -46.99 13.12 -4.94
N LYS A 93 -46.51 13.81 -3.89
CA LYS A 93 -47.34 14.76 -3.15
C LYS A 93 -47.73 15.98 -4.00
N LEU A 94 -46.84 16.46 -4.88
CA LEU A 94 -47.11 17.56 -5.82
C LEU A 94 -48.16 17.14 -6.86
N PHE A 95 -48.06 15.92 -7.40
CA PHE A 95 -49.09 15.33 -8.26
C PHE A 95 -50.46 15.30 -7.58
N GLN A 96 -50.53 14.78 -6.34
CA GLN A 96 -51.76 14.71 -5.55
C GLN A 96 -52.37 16.09 -5.25
N ALA A 97 -51.51 17.12 -5.14
CA ALA A 97 -51.93 18.50 -4.92
C ALA A 97 -52.31 19.24 -6.22
N GLY A 98 -52.07 18.65 -7.40
CA GLY A 98 -52.29 19.27 -8.71
C GLY A 98 -51.20 20.27 -9.13
N GLU A 99 -50.06 20.31 -8.44
CA GLU A 99 -48.93 21.19 -8.75
C GLU A 99 -47.99 20.53 -9.78
N TYR A 100 -48.51 20.23 -10.97
CA TYR A 100 -47.81 19.45 -12.00
C TYR A 100 -46.52 20.12 -12.52
N LYS A 101 -46.46 21.46 -12.55
CA LYS A 101 -45.24 22.19 -12.96
C LYS A 101 -44.10 21.95 -11.96
N ASP A 102 -44.41 22.04 -10.67
CA ASP A 102 -43.45 21.80 -9.59
C ASP A 102 -43.06 20.31 -9.55
N GLU A 103 -43.99 19.38 -9.80
CA GLU A 103 -43.68 17.95 -9.95
C GLU A 103 -42.67 17.71 -11.07
N ILE A 104 -42.89 18.27 -12.26
CA ILE A 104 -41.97 18.14 -13.39
C ILE A 104 -40.59 18.71 -13.06
N GLU A 105 -40.52 19.84 -12.36
CA GLU A 105 -39.24 20.41 -11.89
C GLU A 105 -38.50 19.46 -10.94
N ILE A 106 -39.20 18.88 -9.97
CA ILE A 106 -38.62 17.89 -9.04
C ILE A 106 -38.16 16.64 -9.80
N LEU A 107 -38.96 16.10 -10.72
CA LEU A 107 -38.59 14.94 -11.53
C LEU A 107 -37.38 15.23 -12.43
N ASN A 108 -37.30 16.42 -13.04
CA ASN A 108 -36.14 16.87 -13.82
C ASN A 108 -34.87 16.92 -12.96
N ASN A 109 -34.97 17.41 -11.73
CA ASN A 109 -33.85 17.43 -10.80
C ASN A 109 -33.42 16.01 -10.39
N LEU A 110 -34.37 15.13 -10.11
CA LEU A 110 -34.12 13.73 -9.78
C LEU A 110 -33.46 12.96 -10.93
N MET A 111 -33.81 13.25 -12.18
CA MET A 111 -33.25 12.57 -13.35
C MET A 111 -31.73 12.75 -13.49
N LYS A 112 -31.16 13.86 -12.99
CA LYS A 112 -29.73 14.19 -13.18
C LYS A 112 -28.79 13.09 -12.68
N ASP A 113 -29.19 12.40 -11.61
CA ASP A 113 -28.37 11.39 -10.93
C ASP A 113 -28.86 9.95 -11.18
N MET A 114 -29.83 9.75 -12.09
CA MET A 114 -30.42 8.44 -12.37
C MET A 114 -29.74 7.73 -13.55
N PRO A 115 -29.74 6.38 -13.58
CA PRO A 115 -29.41 5.62 -14.79
C PRO A 115 -30.30 6.01 -15.98
N LEU A 116 -29.75 5.96 -17.20
CA LEU A 116 -30.41 6.42 -18.42
C LEU A 116 -31.81 5.83 -18.62
N TRP A 117 -32.00 4.52 -18.39
CA TRP A 117 -33.31 3.88 -18.52
C TRP A 117 -34.37 4.45 -17.56
N LYS A 118 -33.99 4.81 -16.33
CA LYS A 118 -34.90 5.49 -15.38
C LYS A 118 -35.21 6.89 -15.85
N GLN A 119 -34.22 7.61 -16.38
CA GLN A 119 -34.45 8.93 -16.96
C GLN A 119 -35.44 8.87 -18.12
N LEU A 120 -35.24 7.95 -19.07
CA LEU A 120 -36.15 7.79 -20.22
C LEU A 120 -37.56 7.34 -19.80
N LYS A 121 -37.67 6.50 -18.77
CA LYS A 121 -38.96 6.14 -18.16
C LYS A 121 -39.66 7.37 -17.60
N LEU A 122 -38.94 8.22 -16.85
CA LEU A 122 -39.49 9.46 -16.30
C LEU A 122 -39.82 10.49 -17.37
N LYS A 123 -39.00 10.63 -18.43
CA LYS A 123 -39.33 11.48 -19.58
C LYS A 123 -40.63 11.04 -20.25
N SER A 124 -40.81 9.73 -20.46
CA SER A 124 -42.05 9.19 -21.02
C SER A 124 -43.26 9.49 -20.12
N TYR A 125 -43.09 9.39 -18.80
CA TYR A 125 -44.12 9.80 -17.84
C TYR A 125 -44.43 11.30 -17.93
N ILE A 126 -43.43 12.18 -17.91
CA ILE A 126 -43.60 13.63 -18.01
C ILE A 126 -44.27 14.02 -19.33
N TYR A 127 -43.90 13.38 -20.44
CA TYR A 127 -44.53 13.59 -21.74
C TYR A 127 -46.04 13.33 -21.67
N ASN A 128 -46.43 12.19 -21.11
CA ASN A 128 -47.84 11.82 -20.94
C ASN A 128 -48.54 12.76 -19.94
N LEU A 129 -47.88 13.19 -18.87
CA LEU A 129 -48.43 14.14 -17.90
C LEU A 129 -48.75 15.49 -18.56
N ILE A 130 -47.82 16.05 -19.35
CA ILE A 130 -48.02 17.30 -20.09
C ILE A 130 -49.18 17.16 -21.07
N GLU A 131 -49.25 16.05 -21.79
CA GLU A 131 -50.30 15.80 -22.79
C GLU A 131 -51.68 15.61 -22.17
N ASN A 132 -51.79 14.82 -21.10
CA ASN A 132 -53.07 14.50 -20.45
C ASN A 132 -53.63 15.69 -19.68
N GLU A 133 -52.78 16.45 -18.99
CA GLU A 133 -53.19 17.60 -18.18
C GLU A 133 -53.21 18.92 -18.96
N GLY A 134 -52.84 18.90 -20.25
CA GLY A 134 -52.87 20.08 -21.12
C GLY A 134 -51.94 21.21 -20.64
N LEU A 135 -50.77 20.86 -20.13
CA LEU A 135 -49.83 21.84 -19.56
C LEU A 135 -49.17 22.66 -20.67
N ASP A 136 -49.06 23.97 -20.46
CA ASP A 136 -48.31 24.90 -21.32
C ASP A 136 -46.79 24.75 -21.10
N ILE A 137 -46.25 23.61 -21.53
CA ILE A 137 -44.84 23.19 -21.44
C ILE A 137 -44.47 22.50 -22.76
N ASP A 138 -43.31 22.81 -23.34
CA ASP A 138 -42.83 22.10 -24.53
C ASP A 138 -42.54 20.62 -24.20
N LYS A 139 -43.39 19.72 -24.72
CA LYS A 139 -43.25 18.27 -24.54
C LYS A 139 -42.17 17.63 -25.43
N THR A 140 -41.63 18.35 -26.41
CA THR A 140 -40.71 17.79 -27.41
C THR A 140 -39.45 17.18 -26.78
N SER A 141 -38.92 17.83 -25.74
CA SER A 141 -37.73 17.39 -25.00
C SER A 141 -37.94 16.09 -24.17
N TYR A 142 -39.19 15.71 -23.95
CA TYR A 142 -39.60 14.52 -23.18
C TYR A 142 -39.98 13.32 -24.06
N LYS A 143 -40.02 13.50 -25.39
CA LYS A 143 -40.37 12.43 -26.32
C LYS A 143 -39.28 11.36 -26.32
N VAL A 144 -39.65 10.11 -26.04
CA VAL A 144 -38.76 8.95 -26.06
C VAL A 144 -39.26 7.96 -27.11
N SER A 145 -38.36 7.47 -27.97
CA SER A 145 -38.70 6.42 -28.94
C SER A 145 -38.60 5.03 -28.30
N ASN A 146 -39.42 4.08 -28.74
CA ASN A 146 -39.37 2.69 -28.26
C ASN A 146 -37.99 2.05 -28.46
N ILE A 147 -37.30 2.39 -29.57
CA ILE A 147 -35.94 1.93 -29.83
C ILE A 147 -34.97 2.48 -28.79
N ASP A 148 -35.02 3.78 -28.50
CA ASP A 148 -34.07 4.38 -27.55
C ASP A 148 -34.32 3.88 -26.12
N TYR A 149 -35.60 3.64 -25.76
CA TYR A 149 -35.92 2.99 -24.50
C TYR A 149 -35.40 1.56 -24.44
N LEU A 150 -35.64 0.74 -25.50
CA LEU A 150 -35.10 -0.62 -25.59
C LEU A 150 -33.58 -0.64 -25.37
N PHE A 151 -32.83 0.20 -26.08
CA PHE A 151 -31.37 0.24 -25.94
C PHE A 151 -30.88 0.86 -24.63
N SER A 152 -31.71 1.59 -23.88
CA SER A 152 -31.38 1.98 -22.52
C SER A 152 -31.38 0.82 -21.53
N LEU A 153 -32.05 -0.28 -21.87
CA LEU A 153 -32.11 -1.51 -21.08
C LEU A 153 -30.97 -2.50 -21.41
N LEU A 154 -30.00 -2.13 -22.24
CA LEU A 154 -28.99 -3.06 -22.76
C LEU A 154 -28.17 -3.79 -21.67
N ASP A 155 -27.96 -3.13 -20.53
CA ASP A 155 -27.27 -3.70 -19.37
C ASP A 155 -28.16 -4.62 -18.51
N TYR A 156 -29.47 -4.57 -18.73
CA TYR A 156 -30.50 -5.35 -18.03
C TYR A 156 -31.08 -6.38 -19.00
N GLU A 157 -30.29 -7.41 -19.31
CA GLU A 157 -30.55 -8.37 -20.38
C GLU A 157 -32.00 -8.89 -20.42
N LYS A 158 -32.53 -9.26 -19.24
CA LYS A 158 -33.90 -9.76 -19.10
C LYS A 158 -34.93 -8.69 -19.43
N ASP A 159 -34.76 -7.47 -18.91
CA ASP A 159 -35.67 -6.36 -19.14
C ASP A 159 -35.64 -5.92 -20.61
N PHE A 160 -34.46 -5.93 -21.24
CA PHE A 160 -34.32 -5.71 -22.69
C PHE A 160 -35.13 -6.74 -23.48
N TYR A 161 -34.98 -8.02 -23.12
CA TYR A 161 -35.65 -9.11 -23.81
C TYR A 161 -37.17 -9.08 -23.63
N ASP A 162 -37.62 -8.93 -22.40
CA ASP A 162 -39.05 -8.85 -22.06
C ASP A 162 -39.68 -7.64 -22.77
N TYR A 163 -39.03 -6.47 -22.73
CA TYR A 163 -39.50 -5.28 -23.44
C TYR A 163 -39.53 -5.48 -24.97
N TYR A 164 -38.52 -6.14 -25.56
CA TYR A 164 -38.54 -6.45 -27.00
C TYR A 164 -39.71 -7.37 -27.36
N LYS A 165 -40.00 -8.39 -26.56
CA LYS A 165 -41.08 -9.36 -26.85
C LYS A 165 -42.49 -8.80 -26.60
N GLU A 166 -42.64 -7.89 -25.65
CA GLU A 166 -43.93 -7.25 -25.34
C GLU A 166 -44.34 -6.20 -26.39
N ASN A 167 -43.39 -5.65 -27.15
CA ASN A 167 -43.63 -4.61 -28.15
C ASN A 167 -43.73 -5.17 -29.57
N ARG A 168 -44.57 -4.54 -30.41
CA ARG A 168 -44.63 -4.83 -31.84
C ARG A 168 -43.66 -3.91 -32.59
N TRP A 169 -42.75 -4.50 -33.36
CA TRP A 169 -41.75 -3.78 -34.14
C TRP A 169 -42.04 -3.87 -35.64
N SER A 170 -42.01 -2.71 -36.31
CA SER A 170 -42.03 -2.65 -37.77
C SER A 170 -40.73 -3.20 -38.38
N ASP A 171 -40.74 -3.54 -39.66
CA ASP A 171 -39.56 -4.07 -40.35
C ASP A 171 -38.38 -3.08 -40.33
N ASN A 172 -38.66 -1.78 -40.46
CA ASN A 172 -37.65 -0.74 -40.36
C ASN A 172 -37.03 -0.68 -38.96
N GLU A 173 -37.84 -0.77 -37.89
CA GLU A 173 -37.35 -0.79 -36.51
C GLU A 173 -36.52 -2.05 -36.24
N LYS A 174 -36.96 -3.21 -36.73
CA LYS A 174 -36.19 -4.47 -36.66
C LYS A 174 -34.81 -4.34 -37.33
N ILE A 175 -34.72 -3.68 -38.48
CA ILE A 175 -33.43 -3.41 -39.14
C ILE A 175 -32.54 -2.53 -38.24
N ILE A 176 -33.11 -1.47 -37.63
CA ILE A 176 -32.36 -0.59 -36.73
C ILE A 176 -31.88 -1.36 -35.49
N ILE A 177 -32.75 -2.16 -34.87
CA ILE A 177 -32.43 -2.99 -33.70
C ILE A 177 -31.31 -3.98 -34.04
N LYS A 178 -31.44 -4.72 -35.16
CA LYS A 178 -30.40 -5.64 -35.62
C LYS A 178 -29.05 -4.95 -35.81
N ASN A 179 -29.04 -3.81 -36.50
CA ASN A 179 -27.81 -3.07 -36.78
C ASN A 179 -27.16 -2.52 -35.51
N ARG A 180 -27.95 -2.04 -34.54
CA ARG A 180 -27.44 -1.62 -33.23
C ARG A 180 -26.93 -2.81 -32.41
N LEU A 181 -27.62 -3.96 -32.41
CA LEU A 181 -27.16 -5.18 -31.72
C LEU A 181 -25.87 -5.75 -32.33
N LYS A 182 -25.64 -5.59 -33.64
CA LYS A 182 -24.44 -6.10 -34.33
C LYS A 182 -23.12 -5.56 -33.76
N ILE A 183 -23.13 -4.37 -33.18
CA ILE A 183 -21.94 -3.73 -32.58
C ILE A 183 -21.86 -3.91 -31.06
N VAL A 184 -22.81 -4.62 -30.46
CA VAL A 184 -22.83 -4.91 -29.02
C VAL A 184 -22.02 -6.16 -28.75
N ASP A 185 -21.17 -6.13 -27.72
CA ASP A 185 -20.60 -7.35 -27.16
C ASP A 185 -21.70 -8.18 -26.48
N MET A 186 -22.08 -9.26 -27.16
CA MET A 186 -23.11 -10.20 -26.73
C MET A 186 -22.50 -11.47 -26.09
N LYS A 187 -21.20 -11.50 -25.79
CA LYS A 187 -20.58 -12.67 -25.16
C LYS A 187 -21.24 -12.96 -23.80
N GLY A 188 -21.78 -14.17 -23.65
CA GLY A 188 -22.52 -14.59 -22.46
C GLY A 188 -23.96 -14.07 -22.33
N LYS A 189 -24.42 -13.16 -23.21
CA LYS A 189 -25.76 -12.56 -23.20
C LYS A 189 -26.74 -13.32 -24.11
N LYS A 190 -27.24 -14.46 -23.64
CA LYS A 190 -28.07 -15.41 -24.42
C LYS A 190 -29.33 -14.78 -25.02
N GLN A 191 -30.03 -13.92 -24.28
CA GLN A 191 -31.30 -13.33 -24.72
C GLN A 191 -31.07 -12.25 -25.78
N LEU A 192 -29.98 -11.48 -25.68
CA LEU A 192 -29.60 -10.54 -26.75
C LEU A 192 -29.21 -11.29 -28.03
N GLN A 193 -28.46 -12.39 -27.90
CA GLN A 193 -28.12 -13.26 -29.02
C GLN A 193 -29.37 -13.84 -29.69
N GLU A 194 -30.37 -14.24 -28.90
CA GLU A 194 -31.65 -14.75 -29.40
C GLU A 194 -32.35 -13.71 -30.28
N ILE A 195 -32.48 -12.45 -29.81
CA ILE A 195 -33.06 -11.36 -30.58
C ILE A 195 -32.25 -11.10 -31.85
N PHE A 196 -30.92 -11.02 -31.73
CA PHE A 196 -30.06 -10.81 -32.90
C PHE A 196 -30.23 -11.94 -33.92
N PHE A 197 -30.32 -13.20 -33.50
CA PHE A 197 -30.51 -14.35 -34.39
C PHE A 197 -31.92 -14.44 -34.96
N GLU A 198 -32.95 -14.00 -34.23
CA GLU A 198 -34.30 -13.85 -34.77
C GLU A 198 -34.30 -12.90 -35.98
N LEU A 199 -33.55 -11.80 -35.88
CA LEU A 199 -33.49 -10.74 -36.90
C LEU A 199 -32.48 -11.00 -38.02
N SER A 200 -31.51 -11.89 -37.82
CA SER A 200 -30.38 -12.09 -38.73
C SER A 200 -30.62 -13.16 -39.78
N ASN A 201 -30.03 -12.98 -40.97
CA ASN A 201 -29.96 -14.03 -41.98
C ASN A 201 -28.87 -15.08 -41.64
N LYS A 202 -28.83 -16.18 -42.39
CA LYS A 202 -27.89 -17.29 -42.12
C LYS A 202 -26.40 -16.88 -42.16
N PHE A 203 -26.02 -15.97 -43.04
CA PHE A 203 -24.63 -15.51 -43.15
C PHE A 203 -24.26 -14.55 -42.01
N GLU A 204 -25.18 -13.70 -41.59
CA GLU A 204 -25.00 -12.83 -40.42
C GLU A 204 -24.85 -13.66 -39.13
N LYS A 205 -25.65 -14.72 -38.97
CA LYS A 205 -25.49 -15.69 -37.86
C LYS A 205 -24.12 -16.35 -37.87
N LEU A 206 -23.67 -16.81 -39.04
CA LEU A 206 -22.38 -17.47 -39.15
C LEU A 206 -21.22 -16.49 -38.86
N SER A 207 -21.29 -15.27 -39.38
CA SER A 207 -20.32 -14.20 -39.13
C SER A 207 -20.23 -13.85 -37.64
N PHE A 208 -21.33 -13.88 -36.90
CA PHE A 208 -21.31 -13.70 -35.45
C PHE A 208 -20.43 -14.72 -34.74
N TYR A 209 -20.55 -16.02 -35.07
CA TYR A 209 -19.68 -17.05 -34.48
C TYR A 209 -18.23 -16.87 -34.89
N TYR A 210 -17.95 -16.51 -36.14
CA TYR A 210 -16.57 -16.28 -36.59
C TYR A 210 -15.92 -15.08 -35.87
N ASN A 211 -16.65 -13.98 -35.73
CA ASN A 211 -16.14 -12.76 -35.09
C ASN A 211 -15.92 -12.93 -33.58
N ASN A 212 -16.55 -13.94 -32.96
CA ASN A 212 -16.35 -14.26 -31.55
C ASN A 212 -15.08 -15.10 -31.29
N ILE A 213 -14.37 -15.53 -32.34
CA ILE A 213 -13.10 -16.25 -32.22
C ILE A 213 -12.00 -15.22 -31.90
N GLU A 214 -11.59 -15.17 -30.63
CA GLU A 214 -10.68 -14.11 -30.14
C GLU A 214 -9.23 -14.30 -30.61
N ALA A 215 -8.81 -15.56 -30.81
CA ALA A 215 -7.44 -15.90 -31.12
C ALA A 215 -7.33 -17.18 -31.93
N VAL A 216 -6.19 -17.35 -32.60
CA VAL A 216 -5.84 -18.58 -33.33
C VAL A 216 -5.87 -19.82 -32.43
N SER A 217 -5.68 -19.68 -31.12
CA SER A 217 -5.76 -20.79 -30.16
C SER A 217 -7.20 -21.22 -29.79
N ASP A 218 -8.23 -20.46 -30.16
CA ASP A 218 -9.62 -20.69 -29.75
C ASP A 218 -10.28 -21.84 -30.52
N LYS A 219 -9.88 -23.05 -30.16
CA LYS A 219 -10.39 -24.31 -30.72
C LYS A 219 -11.92 -24.39 -30.65
N GLU A 220 -12.50 -24.00 -29.52
CA GLU A 220 -13.94 -24.16 -29.29
C GLU A 220 -14.73 -23.15 -30.11
N GLY A 221 -14.27 -21.91 -30.22
CA GLY A 221 -14.84 -20.90 -31.12
C GLY A 221 -14.87 -21.38 -32.58
N PHE A 222 -13.74 -21.91 -33.09
CA PHE A 222 -13.71 -22.50 -34.44
C PHE A 222 -14.69 -23.68 -34.60
N PHE A 223 -14.78 -24.56 -33.60
CA PHE A 223 -15.68 -25.72 -33.65
C PHE A 223 -17.15 -25.30 -33.63
N GLN A 224 -17.52 -24.30 -32.85
CA GLN A 224 -18.86 -23.73 -32.83
C GLN A 224 -19.21 -23.06 -34.17
N TYR A 225 -18.28 -22.29 -34.74
CA TYR A 225 -18.42 -21.72 -36.07
C TYR A 225 -18.67 -22.79 -37.13
N PHE A 226 -17.88 -23.87 -37.17
CA PHE A 226 -18.08 -24.96 -38.13
C PHE A 226 -19.37 -25.73 -37.92
N SER A 227 -19.73 -26.00 -36.65
CA SER A 227 -21.01 -26.63 -36.30
C SER A 227 -22.18 -25.79 -36.78
N LYS A 228 -22.12 -24.47 -36.59
CA LYS A 228 -23.16 -23.54 -37.06
C LYS A 228 -23.23 -23.47 -38.58
N ALA A 229 -22.10 -23.46 -39.27
CA ALA A 229 -22.09 -23.51 -40.74
C ALA A 229 -22.83 -24.76 -41.26
N LYS A 230 -22.58 -25.92 -40.64
CA LYS A 230 -23.25 -27.18 -40.96
C LYS A 230 -24.76 -27.12 -40.68
N GLU A 231 -25.18 -26.61 -39.53
CA GLU A 231 -26.60 -26.42 -39.17
C GLU A 231 -27.33 -25.53 -40.18
N LEU A 232 -26.67 -24.47 -40.65
CA LEU A 232 -27.22 -23.49 -41.59
C LEU A 232 -27.10 -23.91 -43.06
N GLY A 233 -26.51 -25.06 -43.36
CA GLY A 233 -26.27 -25.53 -44.72
C GLY A 233 -25.36 -24.58 -45.52
N ILE A 234 -24.35 -24.00 -44.88
CA ILE A 234 -23.36 -23.11 -45.49
C ILE A 234 -22.07 -23.89 -45.73
N GLU A 235 -21.59 -23.89 -46.97
CA GLU A 235 -20.27 -24.40 -47.30
C GLU A 235 -19.19 -23.42 -46.81
N ILE A 236 -18.21 -23.92 -46.06
CA ILE A 236 -17.15 -23.08 -45.47
C ILE A 236 -16.06 -22.83 -46.49
N SER A 237 -15.79 -21.56 -46.78
CA SER A 237 -14.55 -21.11 -47.42
C SER A 237 -13.54 -20.73 -46.35
N PHE A 238 -12.39 -21.41 -46.30
CA PHE A 238 -11.35 -21.11 -45.30
C PHE A 238 -10.64 -19.79 -45.63
N HIS A 239 -10.55 -18.90 -44.64
CA HIS A 239 -9.85 -17.63 -44.77
C HIS A 239 -8.32 -17.82 -44.73
N ASN A 240 -7.85 -18.84 -44.01
CA ASN A 240 -6.44 -19.14 -43.86
C ASN A 240 -6.19 -20.64 -43.63
N ILE A 241 -4.90 -21.02 -43.64
CA ILE A 241 -4.47 -22.41 -43.46
C ILE A 241 -4.80 -22.97 -42.08
N ILE A 242 -4.81 -22.13 -41.04
CA ILE A 242 -5.10 -22.54 -39.66
C ILE A 242 -6.57 -22.94 -39.53
N GLU A 243 -7.49 -22.15 -40.10
CA GLU A 243 -8.92 -22.47 -40.15
C GLU A 243 -9.14 -23.82 -40.86
N LYS A 244 -8.45 -24.04 -41.99
CA LYS A 244 -8.48 -25.34 -42.70
C LYS A 244 -7.99 -26.48 -41.80
N ILE A 245 -6.89 -26.31 -41.07
CA ILE A 245 -6.36 -27.32 -40.14
C ILE A 245 -7.36 -27.61 -39.02
N TYR A 246 -7.99 -26.61 -38.44
CA TYR A 246 -9.05 -26.79 -37.44
C TYR A 246 -10.27 -27.51 -38.01
N TYR A 247 -10.66 -27.21 -39.26
CA TYR A 247 -11.77 -27.89 -39.93
C TYR A 247 -11.48 -29.38 -40.18
N LEU A 248 -10.27 -29.72 -40.62
CA LEU A 248 -9.83 -31.11 -40.77
C LEU A 248 -9.83 -31.86 -39.43
N LYS A 249 -9.42 -31.17 -38.36
CA LYS A 249 -9.49 -31.71 -36.99
C LYS A 249 -10.93 -31.91 -36.52
N TYR A 250 -11.81 -30.95 -36.78
CA TYR A 250 -13.24 -30.99 -36.44
C TYR A 250 -13.97 -32.14 -37.16
N THR A 251 -13.66 -32.35 -38.45
CA THR A 251 -14.25 -33.41 -39.27
C THR A 251 -13.64 -34.79 -39.04
N GLY A 252 -12.59 -34.91 -38.22
CA GLY A 252 -11.94 -36.19 -37.89
C GLY A 252 -11.10 -36.78 -39.02
N LYS A 253 -10.71 -35.99 -40.03
CA LYS A 253 -9.91 -36.44 -41.18
C LYS A 253 -8.42 -36.50 -40.83
N THR A 254 -8.01 -37.48 -40.03
CA THR A 254 -6.65 -37.59 -39.45
C THR A 254 -5.51 -37.55 -40.48
N ASP A 255 -5.66 -38.28 -41.60
CA ASP A 255 -4.61 -38.38 -42.62
C ASP A 255 -4.44 -37.06 -43.40
N GLU A 256 -5.56 -36.43 -43.78
CA GLU A 256 -5.55 -35.12 -44.43
C GLU A 256 -5.02 -34.05 -43.48
N TYR A 257 -5.40 -34.11 -42.20
CA TYR A 257 -4.92 -33.22 -41.15
C TYR A 257 -3.39 -33.27 -41.00
N GLN A 258 -2.81 -34.48 -40.87
CA GLN A 258 -1.37 -34.62 -40.72
C GLN A 258 -0.62 -34.19 -42.00
N LYS A 259 -1.12 -34.54 -43.18
CA LYS A 259 -0.57 -34.10 -44.47
C LYS A 259 -0.55 -32.58 -44.58
N GLU A 260 -1.62 -31.90 -44.18
CA GLU A 260 -1.70 -30.44 -44.25
C GLU A 260 -0.73 -29.79 -43.25
N ILE A 261 -0.57 -30.36 -42.05
CA ILE A 261 0.43 -29.88 -41.05
C ILE A 261 1.84 -29.99 -41.60
N ASP A 262 2.25 -31.17 -42.09
CA ASP A 262 3.61 -31.37 -42.61
C ASP A 262 3.89 -30.48 -43.83
N LYS A 263 2.91 -30.33 -44.74
CA LYS A 263 2.98 -29.41 -45.88
C LYS A 263 3.17 -27.96 -45.40
N THR A 264 2.39 -27.53 -44.42
CA THR A 264 2.42 -26.16 -43.88
C THR A 264 3.73 -25.88 -43.15
N LEU A 265 4.19 -26.83 -42.32
CA LEU A 265 5.47 -26.74 -41.62
C LEU A 265 6.63 -26.62 -42.61
N ASN A 266 6.70 -27.48 -43.63
CA ASN A 266 7.77 -27.44 -44.64
C ASN A 266 7.78 -26.12 -45.42
N TYR A 267 6.59 -25.60 -45.75
CA TYR A 267 6.47 -24.29 -46.38
C TYR A 267 7.01 -23.18 -45.46
N TYR A 268 6.58 -23.14 -44.20
CA TYR A 268 7.02 -22.12 -43.26
C TYR A 268 8.51 -22.20 -42.93
N ILE A 269 9.09 -23.39 -42.81
CA ILE A 269 10.55 -23.55 -42.68
C ILE A 269 11.27 -22.97 -43.90
N LYS A 270 10.83 -23.33 -45.11
CA LYS A 270 11.43 -22.86 -46.37
C LYS A 270 11.35 -21.34 -46.52
N THR A 271 10.25 -20.73 -46.11
CA THR A 271 10.04 -19.27 -46.20
C THR A 271 10.50 -18.51 -44.95
N LYS A 272 11.08 -19.19 -43.95
CA LYS A 272 11.43 -18.62 -42.64
C LYS A 272 10.26 -17.88 -41.96
N ASN A 273 9.04 -18.40 -42.11
CA ASN A 273 7.85 -17.82 -41.47
C ASN A 273 7.72 -18.33 -40.02
N TYR A 274 8.46 -17.71 -39.10
CA TYR A 274 8.46 -18.08 -37.68
C TYR A 274 7.12 -17.81 -36.99
N GLU A 275 6.42 -16.74 -37.35
CA GLU A 275 5.10 -16.43 -36.81
C GLU A 275 4.09 -17.53 -37.19
N GLY A 276 4.03 -17.90 -38.47
CA GLY A 276 3.19 -19.01 -38.94
C GLY A 276 3.55 -20.35 -38.30
N MET A 277 4.85 -20.64 -38.08
CA MET A 277 5.26 -21.83 -37.32
C MET A 277 4.76 -21.79 -35.87
N TYR A 278 4.78 -20.62 -35.23
CA TYR A 278 4.30 -20.46 -33.86
C TYR A 278 2.77 -20.61 -33.76
N GLU A 279 2.01 -20.06 -34.70
CA GLU A 279 0.58 -20.31 -34.81
C GLU A 279 0.29 -21.80 -35.00
N LEU A 280 1.02 -22.46 -35.91
CA LEU A 280 0.90 -23.89 -36.16
C LEU A 280 1.24 -24.71 -34.90
N TYR A 281 2.28 -24.34 -34.16
CA TYR A 281 2.59 -24.96 -32.86
C TYR A 281 1.46 -24.74 -31.85
N THR A 282 0.89 -23.53 -31.80
CA THR A 282 -0.15 -23.17 -30.86
C THR A 282 -1.38 -24.07 -30.99
N ILE A 283 -1.77 -24.43 -32.21
CA ILE A 283 -2.96 -25.25 -32.48
C ILE A 283 -2.70 -26.76 -32.43
N THR A 284 -1.47 -27.20 -32.76
CA THR A 284 -1.12 -28.62 -32.89
C THR A 284 -0.39 -29.19 -31.68
N LYS A 285 0.38 -28.36 -30.96
CA LYS A 285 1.32 -28.72 -29.90
C LYS A 285 2.34 -29.79 -30.29
N GLN A 286 2.69 -29.90 -31.57
CA GLN A 286 3.67 -30.90 -32.02
C GLN A 286 5.12 -30.48 -31.69
N PHE A 287 5.87 -31.38 -31.05
CA PHE A 287 7.28 -31.20 -30.69
C PHE A 287 8.15 -30.78 -31.88
N LYS A 288 7.97 -31.43 -33.04
CA LYS A 288 8.72 -31.12 -34.27
C LYS A 288 8.65 -29.64 -34.66
N ILE A 289 7.51 -28.98 -34.45
CA ILE A 289 7.32 -27.57 -34.83
C ILE A 289 8.08 -26.66 -33.87
N ILE A 290 7.88 -26.85 -32.55
CA ILE A 290 8.56 -26.04 -31.54
C ILE A 290 10.08 -26.27 -31.55
N TYR A 291 10.55 -27.47 -31.88
CA TYR A 291 11.98 -27.74 -32.08
C TYR A 291 12.55 -26.94 -33.25
N ASN A 292 11.85 -26.86 -34.40
CA ASN A 292 12.28 -26.01 -35.51
C ASN A 292 12.30 -24.52 -35.15
N LEU A 293 11.31 -24.04 -34.38
CA LEU A 293 11.31 -22.67 -33.86
C LEU A 293 12.49 -22.42 -32.91
N ALA A 294 12.75 -23.38 -32.01
CA ALA A 294 13.83 -23.32 -31.05
C ALA A 294 15.20 -23.16 -31.73
N LEU A 295 15.42 -23.88 -32.84
CA LEU A 295 16.65 -23.76 -33.64
C LEU A 295 16.89 -22.35 -34.22
N GLU A 296 15.94 -21.43 -34.18
CA GLU A 296 16.13 -20.12 -34.80
C GLU A 296 15.92 -18.97 -33.81
N ASN A 297 15.49 -19.28 -32.59
CA ASN A 297 15.20 -18.29 -31.56
C ASN A 297 15.43 -18.85 -30.14
N ASP A 298 16.23 -18.14 -29.35
CA ASP A 298 16.61 -18.55 -28.00
C ASP A 298 15.43 -18.60 -27.01
N PHE A 299 14.46 -17.69 -27.12
CA PHE A 299 13.25 -17.69 -26.28
C PHE A 299 12.41 -18.95 -26.52
N TYR A 300 12.19 -19.35 -27.78
CA TYR A 300 11.45 -20.58 -28.07
C TYR A 300 12.23 -21.84 -27.68
N PHE A 301 13.56 -21.83 -27.78
CA PHE A 301 14.38 -22.94 -27.27
C PHE A 301 14.31 -23.02 -25.74
N TYR A 302 14.42 -21.90 -25.04
CA TYR A 302 14.23 -21.85 -23.59
C TYR A 302 12.85 -22.39 -23.18
N LYS A 303 11.78 -21.97 -23.88
CA LYS A 303 10.42 -22.49 -23.64
C LYS A 303 10.33 -24.00 -23.87
N LEU A 304 10.97 -24.51 -24.93
CA LEU A 304 11.04 -25.94 -25.20
C LEU A 304 11.71 -26.72 -24.06
N ILE A 305 12.83 -26.22 -23.55
CA ILE A 305 13.53 -26.83 -22.40
C ILE A 305 12.63 -26.82 -21.17
N PHE A 306 11.95 -25.71 -20.90
CA PHE A 306 11.06 -25.58 -19.75
C PHE A 306 9.89 -26.56 -19.81
N GLU A 307 9.23 -26.68 -20.98
CA GLU A 307 8.15 -27.65 -21.21
C GLU A 307 8.62 -29.11 -21.07
N ASN A 308 9.93 -29.35 -21.25
CA ASN A 308 10.58 -30.65 -21.16
C ASN A 308 11.45 -30.81 -19.90
N ILE A 309 11.24 -30.00 -18.86
CA ILE A 309 12.11 -30.02 -17.67
C ILE A 309 12.13 -31.39 -16.97
N ASN A 310 11.06 -32.17 -17.10
CA ASN A 310 10.93 -33.50 -16.50
C ASN A 310 11.17 -34.65 -17.48
N SER A 311 11.53 -34.38 -18.74
CA SER A 311 11.78 -35.43 -19.74
C SER A 311 13.25 -35.85 -19.79
N ASP A 312 13.50 -37.03 -20.38
CA ASP A 312 14.85 -37.54 -20.64
C ASP A 312 15.64 -36.65 -21.62
N ASP A 313 14.93 -35.85 -22.43
CA ASP A 313 15.53 -34.92 -23.39
C ASP A 313 16.09 -33.65 -22.73
N PHE A 314 15.78 -33.38 -21.46
CA PHE A 314 16.22 -32.15 -20.77
C PHE A 314 17.73 -31.90 -20.88
N ASP A 315 18.55 -32.92 -20.58
CA ASP A 315 20.00 -32.79 -20.59
C ASP A 315 20.55 -32.58 -22.02
N LYS A 316 19.89 -33.19 -23.02
CA LYS A 316 20.24 -33.01 -24.42
C LYS A 316 19.88 -31.60 -24.90
N LEU A 317 18.65 -31.16 -24.64
CA LEU A 317 18.15 -29.84 -25.04
C LEU A 317 18.94 -28.71 -24.37
N THR A 318 19.31 -28.85 -23.10
CA THR A 318 20.13 -27.85 -22.42
C THR A 318 21.55 -27.75 -23.00
N LYS A 319 22.17 -28.87 -23.38
CA LYS A 319 23.47 -28.86 -24.09
C LYS A 319 23.37 -28.20 -25.46
N GLU A 320 22.37 -28.57 -26.26
CA GLU A 320 22.13 -27.96 -27.57
C GLU A 320 21.91 -26.44 -27.45
N PHE A 321 21.19 -26.00 -26.41
CA PHE A 321 21.00 -24.58 -26.11
C PHE A 321 22.30 -23.88 -25.71
N GLU A 322 23.11 -24.49 -24.83
CA GLU A 322 24.41 -23.95 -24.41
C GLU A 322 25.36 -23.78 -25.60
N GLU A 323 25.37 -24.73 -26.53
CA GLU A 323 26.19 -24.69 -27.75
C GLU A 323 25.68 -23.65 -28.75
N LYS A 324 24.36 -23.55 -28.92
CA LYS A 324 23.75 -22.71 -29.94
C LYS A 324 23.58 -21.25 -29.52
N TYR A 325 23.32 -21.01 -28.24
CA TYR A 325 23.05 -19.68 -27.68
C TYR A 325 23.86 -19.42 -26.39
N PRO A 326 25.21 -19.44 -26.47
CA PRO A 326 26.08 -19.27 -25.30
C PRO A 326 25.85 -17.95 -24.54
N ASP A 327 25.49 -16.89 -25.28
CA ASP A 327 25.28 -15.53 -24.76
C ASP A 327 23.81 -15.20 -24.48
N SER A 328 22.90 -16.18 -24.52
CA SER A 328 21.48 -15.91 -24.28
C SER A 328 21.22 -15.37 -22.87
N LYS A 329 20.30 -14.42 -22.78
CA LYS A 329 19.76 -13.92 -21.50
C LYS A 329 19.12 -15.01 -20.64
N PHE A 330 18.73 -16.15 -21.23
CA PHE A 330 18.14 -17.28 -20.50
C PHE A 330 19.17 -18.24 -19.92
N MET A 331 20.47 -18.07 -20.20
CA MET A 331 21.52 -18.99 -19.78
C MET A 331 21.55 -19.21 -18.25
N THR A 332 21.42 -18.14 -17.47
CA THR A 332 21.36 -18.22 -16.00
C THR A 332 20.15 -19.03 -15.53
N ASN A 333 19.00 -18.93 -16.21
CA ASN A 333 17.82 -19.71 -15.88
C ASN A 333 18.02 -21.20 -16.21
N ILE A 334 18.68 -21.51 -17.33
CA ILE A 334 19.05 -22.90 -17.68
C ILE A 334 19.99 -23.49 -16.62
N LEU A 335 21.00 -22.74 -16.17
CA LEU A 335 21.89 -23.18 -15.09
C LEU A 335 21.12 -23.41 -13.78
N LYS A 336 20.15 -22.55 -13.43
CA LYS A 336 19.27 -22.72 -12.26
C LYS A 336 18.42 -23.99 -12.38
N MET A 337 17.88 -24.31 -13.56
CA MET A 337 17.15 -25.56 -13.80
C MET A 337 18.06 -26.79 -13.64
N LYS A 338 19.27 -26.75 -14.22
CA LYS A 338 20.28 -27.82 -14.05
C LYS A 338 20.67 -28.00 -12.57
N LEU A 339 20.76 -26.91 -11.82
CA LEU A 339 21.09 -26.96 -10.38
C LEU A 339 20.01 -27.70 -9.58
N MET A 340 18.72 -27.52 -9.91
CA MET A 340 17.62 -28.25 -9.26
C MET A 340 17.68 -29.76 -9.49
N LYS A 341 18.23 -30.20 -10.62
CA LYS A 341 18.35 -31.63 -10.99
C LYS A 341 19.73 -32.22 -10.69
N ALA A 342 20.64 -31.47 -10.07
CA ALA A 342 21.98 -31.97 -9.78
C ALA A 342 21.95 -32.94 -8.58
N ASP A 343 22.36 -34.19 -8.82
CA ASP A 343 22.32 -35.26 -7.81
C ASP A 343 23.52 -35.28 -6.87
N THR A 344 24.62 -34.61 -7.22
CA THR A 344 25.85 -34.61 -6.42
C THR A 344 26.24 -33.21 -5.99
N ASN A 345 26.80 -33.11 -4.78
CA ASN A 345 27.31 -31.85 -4.24
C ASN A 345 28.40 -31.22 -5.13
N LYS A 346 29.24 -32.04 -5.79
CA LYS A 346 30.24 -31.55 -6.74
C LYS A 346 29.61 -30.83 -7.94
N LYS A 347 28.62 -31.46 -8.58
CA LYS A 347 27.87 -30.85 -9.70
C LYS A 347 27.12 -29.58 -9.27
N ARG A 348 26.52 -29.61 -8.06
CA ARG A 348 25.85 -28.44 -7.48
C ARG A 348 26.83 -27.27 -7.31
N LEU A 349 28.02 -27.50 -6.76
CA LEU A 349 29.04 -26.46 -6.61
C LEU A 349 29.49 -25.89 -7.95
N GLU A 350 29.75 -26.73 -8.95
CA GLU A 350 30.13 -26.27 -10.29
C GLU A 350 29.07 -25.35 -10.90
N LEU A 351 27.79 -25.70 -10.75
CA LEU A 351 26.67 -24.88 -11.24
C LEU A 351 26.48 -23.60 -10.42
N ILE A 352 26.59 -23.67 -9.09
CA ILE A 352 26.48 -22.49 -8.21
C ILE A 352 27.59 -21.48 -8.55
N ASN A 353 28.84 -21.92 -8.74
CA ASN A 353 29.94 -21.04 -9.11
C ASN A 353 29.66 -20.32 -10.43
N LYS A 354 29.25 -21.07 -11.47
CA LYS A 354 28.87 -20.48 -12.78
C LYS A 354 27.73 -19.47 -12.68
N ILE A 355 26.78 -19.69 -11.77
CA ILE A 355 25.68 -18.75 -11.55
C ILE A 355 26.19 -17.51 -10.81
N LEU A 356 26.95 -17.68 -9.73
CA LEU A 356 27.48 -16.57 -8.91
C LEU A 356 28.47 -15.67 -9.67
N GLU A 357 29.22 -16.21 -10.64
CA GLU A 357 30.06 -15.45 -11.56
C GLU A 357 29.26 -14.47 -12.43
N LYS A 358 28.01 -14.84 -12.76
CA LYS A 358 27.10 -14.02 -13.58
C LYS A 358 26.21 -13.11 -12.73
N GLU A 359 25.70 -13.63 -11.63
CA GLU A 359 24.70 -13.00 -10.77
C GLU A 359 24.93 -13.44 -9.32
N PHE A 360 25.60 -12.59 -8.54
CA PHE A 360 25.77 -12.85 -7.12
C PHE A 360 24.43 -12.78 -6.39
N THR A 361 24.09 -13.82 -5.65
CA THR A 361 22.95 -13.81 -4.72
C THR A 361 23.37 -14.43 -3.40
N ARG A 362 22.97 -13.79 -2.29
CA ARG A 362 23.29 -14.24 -0.92
C ARG A 362 22.88 -15.70 -0.70
N ASN A 363 21.65 -16.06 -1.05
CA ASN A 363 21.13 -17.42 -0.90
C ASN A 363 21.95 -18.50 -1.66
N LEU A 364 22.50 -18.18 -2.83
CA LEU A 364 23.35 -19.13 -3.56
C LEU A 364 24.74 -19.23 -2.95
N PHE A 365 25.27 -18.12 -2.43
CA PHE A 365 26.53 -18.12 -1.71
C PHE A 365 26.43 -18.92 -0.40
N GLU A 366 25.38 -18.72 0.40
CA GLU A 366 25.11 -19.55 1.60
C GLU A 366 25.04 -21.03 1.26
N LYS A 367 24.30 -21.40 0.20
CA LYS A 367 24.26 -22.79 -0.28
C LYS A 367 25.62 -23.31 -0.73
N LYS A 368 26.46 -22.46 -1.35
CA LYS A 368 27.84 -22.81 -1.70
C LYS A 368 28.62 -23.17 -0.44
N ILE A 369 28.56 -22.31 0.57
CA ILE A 369 29.23 -22.49 1.85
C ILE A 369 28.75 -23.77 2.56
N ASP A 370 27.43 -24.00 2.65
CA ASP A 370 26.86 -25.22 3.25
C ASP A 370 27.35 -26.51 2.61
N ILE A 371 27.50 -26.50 1.28
CA ILE A 371 28.02 -27.65 0.55
C ILE A 371 29.52 -27.80 0.80
N LEU A 372 30.29 -26.71 0.76
CA LEU A 372 31.74 -26.73 1.01
C LEU A 372 32.05 -27.21 2.43
N LYS A 373 31.30 -26.78 3.45
CA LYS A 373 31.47 -27.28 4.84
C LYS A 373 31.43 -28.80 4.96
N LYS A 374 30.65 -29.47 4.09
CA LYS A 374 30.52 -30.94 4.07
C LYS A 374 31.61 -31.64 3.26
N LEU A 375 32.24 -30.93 2.32
CA LEU A 375 33.20 -31.52 1.38
C LEU A 375 34.65 -31.13 1.65
N ASP A 376 34.88 -29.86 1.96
CA ASP A 376 36.19 -29.20 2.03
C ASP A 376 36.06 -27.92 2.89
N VAL A 377 36.23 -28.07 4.21
CA VAL A 377 36.07 -26.98 5.19
C VAL A 377 37.04 -25.84 4.93
N GLU A 378 38.28 -26.15 4.51
CA GLU A 378 39.29 -25.14 4.22
C GLU A 378 38.89 -24.26 3.04
N LYS A 379 38.26 -24.82 2.00
CA LYS A 379 37.68 -23.98 0.94
C LYS A 379 36.49 -23.16 1.40
N ALA A 380 35.66 -23.69 2.31
CA ALA A 380 34.56 -22.91 2.87
C ALA A 380 35.09 -21.66 3.61
N LYS A 381 36.16 -21.84 4.40
CA LYS A 381 36.86 -20.75 5.09
C LYS A 381 37.41 -19.71 4.11
N GLN A 382 38.14 -20.15 3.09
CA GLN A 382 38.72 -19.24 2.09
C GLN A 382 37.65 -18.43 1.35
N GLU A 383 36.52 -19.04 1.01
CA GLU A 383 35.41 -18.35 0.35
C GLU A 383 34.73 -17.32 1.27
N LEU A 384 34.56 -17.65 2.56
CA LEU A 384 34.03 -16.72 3.57
C LEU A 384 35.01 -15.56 3.83
N GLU A 385 36.30 -15.85 4.05
CA GLU A 385 37.33 -14.82 4.27
C GLU A 385 37.38 -13.85 3.07
N ASN A 386 37.42 -14.37 1.85
CA ASN A 386 37.42 -13.55 0.64
C ASN A 386 36.13 -12.71 0.51
N PHE A 387 34.97 -13.26 0.88
CA PHE A 387 33.71 -12.54 0.83
C PHE A 387 33.68 -11.40 1.86
N ILE A 388 34.07 -11.68 3.10
CA ILE A 388 34.04 -10.72 4.20
C ILE A 388 35.00 -9.55 3.92
N ILE A 389 36.24 -9.86 3.53
CA ILE A 389 37.29 -8.84 3.29
C ILE A 389 36.96 -7.99 2.05
N ASN A 390 36.55 -8.60 0.94
CA ASN A 390 36.45 -7.88 -0.33
C ASN A 390 35.07 -7.31 -0.63
N LYS A 391 34.01 -7.74 0.06
CA LYS A 391 32.64 -7.31 -0.25
C LYS A 391 31.92 -6.65 0.91
N SER A 392 31.80 -7.33 2.05
CA SER A 392 30.96 -6.85 3.15
C SER A 392 31.29 -7.56 4.46
N GLU A 393 31.55 -6.77 5.52
CA GLU A 393 31.71 -7.25 6.90
C GLU A 393 30.35 -7.59 7.54
N GLU A 394 29.57 -8.46 6.90
CA GLU A 394 28.29 -8.92 7.44
C GLU A 394 28.53 -9.86 8.63
N GLU A 395 27.95 -9.49 9.77
CA GLU A 395 28.06 -10.17 11.05
C GLU A 395 27.72 -11.68 10.96
N GLU A 396 26.70 -12.06 10.19
CA GLU A 396 26.32 -13.48 10.00
C GLU A 396 27.43 -14.31 9.35
N PHE A 397 28.13 -13.80 8.33
CA PHE A 397 29.21 -14.54 7.68
C PHE A 397 30.47 -14.57 8.53
N ILE A 398 30.71 -13.54 9.34
CA ILE A 398 31.81 -13.50 10.32
C ILE A 398 31.59 -14.59 11.36
N TYR A 399 30.43 -14.66 12.00
CA TYR A 399 30.11 -15.74 12.96
C TYR A 399 30.18 -17.12 12.31
N GLU A 400 29.75 -17.25 11.05
CA GLU A 400 29.79 -18.50 10.33
C GLU A 400 31.23 -18.95 10.00
N TYR A 401 32.16 -18.00 9.80
CA TYR A 401 33.61 -18.23 9.70
C TYR A 401 34.19 -18.66 11.06
N GLU A 402 33.92 -17.92 12.12
CA GLU A 402 34.38 -18.25 13.48
C GLU A 402 33.99 -19.68 13.90
N LYS A 403 32.76 -20.08 13.56
CA LYS A 403 32.23 -21.41 13.89
C LYS A 403 32.94 -22.56 13.17
N ILE A 404 33.43 -22.35 11.94
CA ILE A 404 34.13 -23.40 11.17
C ILE A 404 35.63 -23.37 11.38
N SER A 405 36.17 -22.26 11.87
CA SER A 405 37.57 -22.09 12.23
C SER A 405 37.79 -22.56 13.66
N ASN A 406 38.28 -23.79 13.80
CA ASN A 406 38.53 -24.43 15.10
C ASN A 406 39.82 -23.92 15.80
N ASP A 407 40.61 -23.06 15.17
CA ASP A 407 41.82 -22.47 15.74
C ASP A 407 41.55 -21.04 16.21
N ASN A 408 41.66 -20.82 17.52
CA ASN A 408 41.43 -19.51 18.10
C ASN A 408 42.39 -18.44 17.56
N LYS A 409 43.61 -18.83 17.19
CA LYS A 409 44.61 -17.90 16.64
C LYS A 409 44.26 -17.52 15.20
N GLU A 410 43.83 -18.47 14.38
CA GLU A 410 43.37 -18.22 13.01
C GLU A 410 42.21 -17.21 12.99
N VAL A 411 41.20 -17.42 13.85
CA VAL A 411 40.06 -16.51 13.99
C VAL A 411 40.52 -15.13 14.45
N TYR A 412 41.37 -15.06 15.47
CA TYR A 412 41.90 -13.79 15.96
C TYR A 412 42.63 -13.02 14.84
N ASP A 413 43.59 -13.67 14.17
CA ASP A 413 44.38 -13.07 13.10
C ASP A 413 43.51 -12.65 11.90
N PHE A 414 42.38 -13.32 11.66
CA PHE A 414 41.40 -12.91 10.65
C PHE A 414 40.59 -11.68 11.08
N LEU A 415 39.98 -11.70 12.26
CA LEU A 415 39.18 -10.58 12.78
C LEU A 415 40.02 -9.31 12.95
N ASP A 416 41.31 -9.46 13.22
CA ASP A 416 42.29 -8.37 13.32
C ASP A 416 42.46 -7.60 12.01
N LYS A 417 42.27 -8.27 10.86
CA LYS A 417 42.35 -7.65 9.53
C LYS A 417 41.11 -6.83 9.17
N LEU A 418 40.00 -7.02 9.87
CA LEU A 418 38.74 -6.32 9.59
C LEU A 418 38.86 -4.86 10.02
N ASP A 419 38.18 -3.96 9.29
CA ASP A 419 38.14 -2.53 9.60
C ASP A 419 37.31 -2.30 10.87
N ASN A 420 36.19 -3.00 11.04
CA ASN A 420 35.36 -2.89 12.23
C ASN A 420 35.91 -3.72 13.40
N LYS A 421 36.64 -3.05 14.30
CA LYS A 421 37.25 -3.68 15.48
C LYS A 421 36.24 -4.21 16.51
N LYS A 422 34.94 -3.92 16.37
CA LYS A 422 33.89 -4.52 17.21
C LYS A 422 34.00 -6.05 17.24
N TYR A 423 34.22 -6.69 16.09
CA TYR A 423 34.19 -8.15 15.99
C TYR A 423 35.34 -8.81 16.77
N ILE A 424 36.57 -8.29 16.65
CA ILE A 424 37.70 -8.79 17.44
C ILE A 424 37.51 -8.51 18.94
N ILE A 425 36.87 -7.40 19.32
CA ILE A 425 36.54 -7.09 20.72
C ILE A 425 35.52 -8.10 21.28
N GLU A 426 34.42 -8.35 20.57
CA GLU A 426 33.41 -9.35 20.94
C GLU A 426 34.03 -10.74 21.08
N TYR A 427 34.83 -11.15 20.11
CA TYR A 427 35.54 -12.43 20.15
C TYR A 427 36.50 -12.55 21.34
N CYS A 428 37.28 -11.51 21.63
CA CYS A 428 38.16 -11.48 22.80
C CYS A 428 37.37 -11.66 24.11
N GLU A 429 36.24 -10.98 24.24
CA GLU A 429 35.39 -11.08 25.43
C GLU A 429 34.79 -12.47 25.61
N GLU A 430 34.25 -13.06 24.54
CA GLU A 430 33.68 -14.41 24.58
C GLU A 430 34.72 -15.48 24.96
N LYS A 431 35.96 -15.30 24.52
CA LYS A 431 37.06 -16.24 24.78
C LYS A 431 37.88 -15.92 26.02
N ASN A 432 37.53 -14.88 26.78
CA ASN A 432 38.34 -14.35 27.89
C ASN A 432 39.80 -14.06 27.49
N ILE A 433 40.01 -13.54 26.27
CA ILE A 433 41.29 -13.08 25.76
C ILE A 433 41.42 -11.58 26.03
N GLU A 434 42.63 -11.12 26.36
CA GLU A 434 42.89 -9.70 26.51
C GLU A 434 42.92 -8.99 25.15
N THR A 435 41.99 -8.05 24.95
CA THR A 435 42.01 -7.13 23.80
C THR A 435 43.34 -6.37 23.74
N ALA A 436 43.95 -6.30 22.55
CA ALA A 436 45.19 -5.56 22.33
C ALA A 436 45.03 -4.08 22.69
N LYS A 437 46.12 -3.46 23.20
CA LYS A 437 46.11 -2.07 23.69
C LYS A 437 45.76 -1.06 22.61
N GLU A 438 46.13 -1.32 21.37
CA GLU A 438 45.82 -0.45 20.23
C GLU A 438 44.31 -0.33 19.96
N TYR A 439 43.50 -1.30 20.39
CA TYR A 439 42.04 -1.26 20.29
C TYR A 439 41.35 -0.72 21.54
N SER A 440 42.09 -0.02 22.42
CA SER A 440 41.51 0.48 23.69
C SER A 440 40.35 1.44 23.46
N ASP A 441 40.45 2.34 22.49
CA ASP A 441 39.42 3.36 22.24
C ASP A 441 38.16 2.71 21.64
N ASP A 442 38.34 1.77 20.71
CA ASP A 442 37.24 0.96 20.15
C ASP A 442 36.55 0.11 21.23
N ALA A 443 37.33 -0.50 22.13
CA ALA A 443 36.81 -1.26 23.26
C ALA A 443 36.02 -0.38 24.23
N ILE A 444 36.52 0.82 24.55
CA ILE A 444 35.80 1.79 25.39
C ILE A 444 34.45 2.13 24.76
N LYS A 445 34.46 2.49 23.47
CA LYS A 445 33.23 2.82 22.74
C LYS A 445 32.24 1.66 22.75
N TYR A 446 32.72 0.45 22.43
CA TYR A 446 31.92 -0.77 22.43
C TYR A 446 31.23 -1.03 23.77
N PHE A 447 31.97 -1.04 24.89
CA PHE A 447 31.38 -1.31 26.20
C PHE A 447 30.50 -0.15 26.71
N MET A 448 30.79 1.09 26.33
CA MET A 448 29.94 2.24 26.61
C MET A 448 28.59 2.13 25.90
N ASP A 449 28.57 1.68 24.64
CA ASP A 449 27.35 1.48 23.85
C ASP A 449 26.53 0.29 24.38
N LYS A 450 27.18 -0.81 24.74
CA LYS A 450 26.55 -2.00 25.35
C LYS A 450 26.14 -1.80 26.82
N LYS A 451 26.56 -0.68 27.44
CA LYS A 451 26.34 -0.36 28.86
C LYS A 451 26.97 -1.37 29.84
N GLU A 452 28.02 -2.06 29.41
CA GLU A 452 28.77 -3.04 30.20
C GLU A 452 29.87 -2.36 31.01
N TYR A 453 29.47 -1.40 31.84
CA TYR A 453 30.42 -0.48 32.49
C TYR A 453 31.47 -1.17 33.37
N GLY A 454 31.17 -2.35 33.95
CA GLY A 454 32.16 -3.10 34.73
C GLY A 454 33.40 -3.49 33.91
N LYS A 455 33.26 -3.74 32.61
CA LYS A 455 34.35 -4.09 31.69
C LYS A 455 35.29 -2.90 31.44
N LEU A 456 34.77 -1.68 31.53
CA LEU A 456 35.56 -0.45 31.35
C LEU A 456 36.61 -0.23 32.45
N LEU A 457 36.54 -0.94 33.58
CA LEU A 457 37.57 -0.85 34.63
C LEU A 457 38.97 -1.19 34.10
N LYS A 458 39.05 -2.11 33.13
CA LYS A 458 40.31 -2.47 32.47
C LYS A 458 40.89 -1.31 31.66
N TYR A 459 40.03 -0.43 31.14
CA TYR A 459 40.39 0.70 30.28
C TYR A 459 40.34 2.05 31.00
N LYS A 460 40.18 2.06 32.33
CA LYS A 460 40.01 3.30 33.11
C LYS A 460 41.09 4.36 32.81
N GLY A 461 42.34 3.96 32.63
CA GLY A 461 43.42 4.90 32.29
C GLY A 461 43.22 5.69 30.99
N ASN A 462 42.40 5.19 30.07
CA ASN A 462 42.20 5.74 28.72
C ASN A 462 40.89 6.53 28.58
N LEU A 463 39.92 6.34 29.49
CA LEU A 463 38.64 7.07 29.47
C LEU A 463 38.80 8.59 29.43
N THR A 464 37.99 9.25 28.59
CA THR A 464 37.90 10.69 28.46
C THR A 464 37.14 11.33 29.62
N TYR A 465 37.20 12.66 29.72
CA TYR A 465 36.44 13.41 30.72
C TYR A 465 34.93 13.15 30.63
N GLU A 466 34.37 13.19 29.42
CA GLU A 466 32.94 13.01 29.18
C GLU A 466 32.47 11.61 29.55
N GLU A 467 33.28 10.59 29.24
CA GLU A 467 32.98 9.20 29.59
C GLU A 467 33.02 8.99 31.10
N TYR A 468 34.02 9.52 31.79
CA TYR A 468 34.06 9.52 33.25
C TYR A 468 32.86 10.23 33.87
N TYR A 469 32.50 11.41 33.35
CA TYR A 469 31.35 12.17 33.82
C TYR A 469 30.04 11.40 33.67
N LYS A 470 29.85 10.76 32.51
CA LYS A 470 28.69 9.90 32.26
C LYS A 470 28.65 8.71 33.21
N LEU A 471 29.77 8.02 33.42
CA LEU A 471 29.84 6.84 34.31
C LEU A 471 29.52 7.20 35.76
N ILE A 472 30.07 8.29 36.27
CA ILE A 472 29.85 8.75 37.64
C ILE A 472 28.40 9.19 37.85
N ASN A 473 27.81 9.94 36.90
CA ASN A 473 26.39 10.30 36.96
C ASN A 473 25.46 9.08 36.93
N LEU A 474 25.90 7.96 36.36
CA LEU A 474 25.17 6.69 36.37
C LEU A 474 25.40 5.87 37.65
N GLY A 475 26.07 6.43 38.66
CA GLY A 475 26.34 5.80 39.95
C GLY A 475 27.45 4.76 39.94
N LYS A 476 28.36 4.80 38.95
CA LYS A 476 29.53 3.91 38.87
C LYS A 476 30.71 4.49 39.64
N GLU A 477 30.58 4.52 40.95
CA GLU A 477 31.55 5.14 41.88
C GLU A 477 32.95 4.51 41.81
N GLU A 478 33.08 3.26 41.36
CA GLU A 478 34.36 2.58 41.16
C GLU A 478 35.30 3.29 40.17
N PHE A 479 34.77 4.20 39.34
CA PHE A 479 35.56 5.03 38.42
C PHE A 479 36.04 6.35 39.03
N LYS A 480 35.49 6.78 40.17
CA LYS A 480 35.72 8.10 40.75
C LYS A 480 37.17 8.36 41.12
N GLU A 481 37.84 7.40 41.75
CA GLU A 481 39.26 7.53 42.12
C GLU A 481 40.16 7.71 40.88
N SER A 482 39.87 6.97 39.80
CA SER A 482 40.65 7.05 38.57
C SER A 482 40.36 8.35 37.80
N ALA A 483 39.11 8.81 37.81
CA ALA A 483 38.72 10.12 37.29
C ALA A 483 39.43 11.26 38.03
N ALA A 484 39.42 11.24 39.36
CA ALA A 484 40.09 12.23 40.20
C ALA A 484 41.62 12.26 39.99
N LYS A 485 42.24 11.09 39.75
CA LYS A 485 43.67 11.00 39.46
C LYS A 485 44.02 11.54 38.07
N LYS A 486 43.19 11.29 37.05
CA LYS A 486 43.42 11.73 35.66
C LYS A 486 43.02 13.19 35.43
N TYR A 487 42.00 13.66 36.14
CA TYR A 487 41.44 15.02 36.04
C TYR A 487 41.36 15.69 37.42
N PRO A 488 42.50 15.99 38.07
CA PRO A 488 42.55 16.44 39.46
C PRO A 488 42.02 17.86 39.73
N PHE A 489 41.68 18.60 38.68
CA PHE A 489 41.12 19.97 38.76
C PHE A 489 39.63 20.01 38.37
N GLU A 490 38.98 18.86 38.23
CA GLU A 490 37.56 18.74 37.89
C GLU A 490 36.73 18.43 39.13
N LEU A 491 35.96 19.44 39.57
CA LEU A 491 35.22 19.42 40.83
C LEU A 491 34.23 18.26 40.93
N LYS A 492 33.63 17.92 39.80
CA LYS A 492 32.67 16.83 39.63
C LYS A 492 33.23 15.46 40.01
N PHE A 493 34.55 15.30 40.05
CA PHE A 493 35.23 14.04 40.39
C PHE A 493 35.92 14.08 41.76
N SER A 494 35.95 15.23 42.41
CA SER A 494 36.59 15.43 43.70
C SER A 494 35.71 14.90 44.85
N ASP A 495 36.34 14.31 45.86
CA ASP A 495 35.68 14.03 47.13
C ASP A 495 35.60 15.31 47.96
N ILE A 496 34.41 15.88 48.05
CA ILE A 496 34.12 17.15 48.75
C ILE A 496 34.47 17.04 50.24
N ASN A 497 34.52 15.83 50.81
CA ASN A 497 34.88 15.59 52.20
C ASN A 497 36.40 15.54 52.45
N ASN A 498 37.22 15.56 51.40
CA ASN A 498 38.67 15.57 51.52
C ASN A 498 39.18 17.02 51.53
N PHE A 499 39.91 17.40 52.59
CA PHE A 499 40.35 18.77 52.88
C PHE A 499 41.14 19.46 51.76
N LYS A 500 41.70 18.68 50.82
CA LYS A 500 42.39 19.17 49.62
C LYS A 500 41.44 19.77 48.56
N TYR A 501 40.15 19.43 48.59
CA TYR A 501 39.14 19.84 47.58
C TYR A 501 37.97 20.64 48.16
N ILE A 502 37.92 20.85 49.48
CA ILE A 502 36.90 21.67 50.18
C ILE A 502 36.77 23.08 49.58
N TYR A 503 37.84 23.58 48.97
CA TYR A 503 37.94 24.97 48.56
C TYR A 503 37.14 25.32 47.29
N PHE A 504 36.70 24.33 46.52
CA PHE A 504 35.93 24.56 45.29
C PHE A 504 34.42 24.42 45.47
N ASN A 505 33.86 25.06 46.51
CA ASN A 505 32.41 25.02 46.77
C ASN A 505 31.65 25.82 45.69
N ASP A 506 30.50 25.31 45.22
CA ASP A 506 29.73 25.74 44.05
C ASP A 506 29.22 27.20 44.06
N ASN A 507 29.54 27.98 45.09
CA ASN A 507 29.27 29.41 45.14
C ASN A 507 30.54 30.21 44.83
N PHE A 508 30.84 30.35 43.53
CA PHE A 508 31.84 31.27 42.95
C PHE A 508 31.67 32.76 43.36
N ILE A 509 30.76 33.08 44.27
CA ILE A 509 30.44 34.45 44.67
C ILE A 509 31.27 34.89 45.89
N ASN A 510 31.78 33.98 46.73
CA ASN A 510 32.61 34.37 47.88
C ASN A 510 33.68 33.32 48.20
N TYR A 511 34.94 33.60 47.85
CA TYR A 511 36.08 32.87 48.39
C TYR A 511 36.10 33.02 49.91
N ASN A 512 36.20 31.92 50.65
CA ASN A 512 36.29 31.96 52.11
C ASN A 512 37.69 32.43 52.54
N ILE A 513 37.79 33.63 53.11
CA ILE A 513 39.06 34.25 53.53
C ILE A 513 39.78 33.38 54.57
N ASP A 514 39.05 32.77 55.52
CA ASP A 514 39.63 31.89 56.52
C ASP A 514 40.35 30.68 55.90
N ASP A 515 39.83 30.20 54.77
CA ASP A 515 40.38 29.06 54.06
C ASP A 515 41.56 29.46 53.18
N ILE A 516 41.52 30.64 52.55
CA ILE A 516 42.68 31.21 51.86
C ILE A 516 43.84 31.41 52.82
N GLU A 517 43.61 32.02 53.99
CA GLU A 517 44.62 32.24 55.02
C GLU A 517 45.20 30.92 55.54
N LYS A 518 44.35 29.90 55.76
CA LYS A 518 44.83 28.56 56.12
C LYS A 518 45.73 27.96 55.05
N ILE A 519 45.37 28.08 53.77
CA ILE A 519 46.20 27.54 52.68
C ILE A 519 47.50 28.35 52.57
N GLU A 520 47.45 29.69 52.60
CA GLU A 520 48.63 30.56 52.54
C GLU A 520 49.67 30.19 53.62
N ASN A 521 49.19 29.93 54.84
CA ASN A 521 50.04 29.58 55.99
C ASN A 521 50.56 28.14 55.97
N LYS A 522 50.11 27.26 55.06
CA LYS A 522 50.69 25.92 54.91
C LYS A 522 52.10 26.00 54.32
N GLU A 523 53.04 25.33 54.99
CA GLU A 523 54.41 25.17 54.53
C GLU A 523 54.48 24.37 53.22
N ASN A 524 53.67 23.32 53.09
CA ASN A 524 53.54 22.50 51.88
C ASN A 524 52.11 22.54 51.35
N LYS A 525 51.94 23.14 50.17
CA LYS A 525 50.66 23.20 49.43
C LYS A 525 50.62 22.13 48.36
N THR A 526 49.45 21.58 48.11
CA THR A 526 49.20 20.63 47.04
C THR A 526 48.89 21.33 45.71
N ASP A 527 49.00 20.62 44.58
CA ASP A 527 48.73 21.21 43.26
C ASP A 527 47.32 21.83 43.14
N ALA A 528 46.32 21.21 43.76
CA ALA A 528 44.94 21.73 43.79
C ALA A 528 44.84 23.02 44.61
N GLU A 529 45.57 23.12 45.73
CA GLU A 529 45.62 24.34 46.56
C GLU A 529 46.38 25.47 45.87
N TYR A 530 47.44 25.16 45.12
CA TYR A 530 48.10 26.15 44.24
C TYR A 530 47.18 26.64 43.14
N PHE A 531 46.39 25.76 42.52
CA PHE A 531 45.40 26.15 41.52
C PHE A 531 44.32 27.05 42.13
N TYR A 532 43.80 26.67 43.30
CA TYR A 532 42.77 27.45 44.01
C TYR A 532 43.25 28.85 44.42
N LEU A 533 44.47 28.96 44.98
CA LEU A 533 45.06 30.27 45.28
C LEU A 533 45.27 31.11 44.02
N ALA A 534 45.64 30.49 42.89
CA ALA A 534 45.80 31.19 41.63
C ALA A 534 44.48 31.79 41.14
N GLU A 535 43.39 31.01 41.16
CA GLU A 535 42.05 31.50 40.80
C GLU A 535 41.58 32.61 41.75
N TYR A 536 41.82 32.48 43.06
CA TYR A 536 41.47 33.52 44.03
C TYR A 536 42.20 34.85 43.78
N TYR A 537 43.53 34.82 43.63
CA TYR A 537 44.30 36.05 43.41
C TYR A 537 44.01 36.68 42.06
N ASP A 538 43.74 35.87 41.03
CA ASP A 538 43.24 36.35 39.73
C ASP A 538 41.91 37.08 39.91
N TYR A 539 40.96 36.48 40.65
CA TYR A 539 39.66 37.07 40.92
C TYR A 539 39.72 38.41 41.65
N ILE A 540 40.57 38.56 42.67
CA ILE A 540 40.73 39.83 43.40
C ILE A 540 41.69 40.82 42.72
N GLY A 541 42.24 40.48 41.56
CA GLY A 541 43.14 41.34 40.77
C GLY A 541 44.59 41.40 41.24
N ASP A 542 45.04 40.53 42.14
CA ASP A 542 46.47 40.40 42.52
C ASP A 542 47.19 39.48 41.52
N THR A 543 47.41 39.99 40.32
CA THR A 543 48.00 39.25 39.19
C THR A 543 49.37 38.65 39.54
N LYS A 544 50.17 39.32 40.37
CA LYS A 544 51.50 38.85 40.79
C LYS A 544 51.42 37.60 41.67
N ARG A 545 50.53 37.58 42.67
CA ARG A 545 50.32 36.38 43.50
C ARG A 545 49.62 35.28 42.72
N ALA A 546 48.68 35.63 41.84
CA ALA A 546 48.02 34.68 40.95
C ALA A 546 49.06 33.96 40.08
N PHE A 547 49.93 34.73 39.44
CA PHE A 547 50.98 34.22 38.56
C PHE A 547 51.99 33.33 39.30
N LYS A 548 52.39 33.73 40.51
CA LYS A 548 53.29 32.93 41.37
C LYS A 548 52.71 31.55 41.69
N ASN A 549 51.42 31.47 41.99
CA ASN A 549 50.75 30.23 42.36
C ASN A 549 50.48 29.34 41.12
N ILE A 550 49.98 29.90 40.00
CA ILE A 550 49.76 29.10 38.78
C ILE A 550 51.06 28.57 38.19
N ASN A 551 52.18 29.32 38.29
CA ASN A 551 53.49 28.87 37.82
C ASN A 551 54.00 27.62 38.55
N HIS A 552 53.66 27.43 39.82
CA HIS A 552 54.08 26.27 40.60
C HIS A 552 53.58 24.95 39.98
N ILE A 553 52.40 24.99 39.36
CA ILE A 553 51.75 23.82 38.78
C ILE A 553 51.81 23.81 37.24
N TYR A 554 52.00 24.97 36.60
CA TYR A 554 51.99 25.11 35.15
C TYR A 554 52.98 24.16 34.44
N LYS A 555 54.23 24.06 34.92
CA LYS A 555 55.24 23.17 34.29
C LYS A 555 54.81 21.70 34.31
N LYS A 556 54.13 21.27 35.37
CA LYS A 556 53.67 19.89 35.57
C LYS A 556 52.43 19.58 34.74
N TYR A 557 51.56 20.57 34.50
CA TYR A 557 50.27 20.41 33.82
C TYR A 557 50.15 21.26 32.55
N LYS A 558 51.26 21.47 31.85
CA LYS A 558 51.37 22.29 30.62
C LYS A 558 50.53 21.82 29.43
N SER A 559 49.89 20.65 29.54
CA SER A 559 48.97 20.06 28.56
C SER A 559 47.51 20.08 29.03
N TYR A 560 47.22 20.66 30.19
CA TYR A 560 45.88 20.68 30.79
C TYR A 560 45.19 22.03 30.52
N THR A 561 44.12 22.02 29.73
CA THR A 561 43.49 23.23 29.16
C THR A 561 43.10 24.26 30.20
N LYS A 562 42.55 23.86 31.35
CA LYS A 562 42.19 24.79 32.44
C LYS A 562 43.39 25.54 33.00
N ILE A 563 44.52 24.85 33.21
CA ILE A 563 45.75 25.45 33.73
C ILE A 563 46.38 26.36 32.68
N ILE A 564 46.39 25.95 31.41
CA ILE A 564 46.90 26.77 30.31
C ILE A 564 46.05 28.04 30.15
N GLY A 565 44.72 27.90 30.17
CA GLY A 565 43.79 29.01 30.03
C GLY A 565 43.98 30.05 31.12
N LEU A 566 43.99 29.61 32.39
CA LEU A 566 44.23 30.50 33.53
C LEU A 566 45.63 31.12 33.50
N TYR A 567 46.67 30.33 33.19
CA TYR A 567 48.04 30.84 33.07
C TYR A 567 48.18 31.92 32.00
N ASN A 568 47.65 31.69 30.80
CA ASN A 568 47.73 32.65 29.70
C ASN A 568 46.94 33.92 29.98
N LYS A 569 45.76 33.79 30.60
CA LYS A 569 44.95 34.92 31.06
C LYS A 569 45.75 35.80 32.02
N ILE A 570 46.21 35.22 33.14
CA ILE A 570 46.99 35.95 34.15
C ILE A 570 48.26 36.57 33.55
N LYS A 571 48.97 35.84 32.69
CA LYS A 571 50.19 36.33 32.04
C LYS A 571 49.93 37.53 31.11
N SER A 572 48.80 37.53 30.41
CA SER A 572 48.41 38.65 29.54
C SER A 572 48.03 39.90 30.34
N GLU A 573 47.54 39.73 31.57
CA GLU A 573 47.18 40.81 32.48
C GLU A 573 48.42 41.36 33.22
N GLU A 574 49.38 40.51 33.60
CA GLU A 574 50.66 40.93 34.20
C GLU A 574 51.50 41.78 33.23
N GLY A 575 51.47 41.49 31.93
CA GLY A 575 52.19 42.25 30.89
C GLY A 575 51.62 43.63 30.57
N ASN A 576 50.45 44.00 31.12
CA ASN A 576 49.80 45.30 30.93
C ASN A 576 49.87 46.22 32.18
N VAL A 577 50.60 45.81 33.21
CA VAL A 577 50.87 46.63 34.42
C VAL A 577 52.31 47.11 34.37
N GLU A 578 52.55 48.22 33.66
CA GLU A 578 53.73 49.10 33.81
C GLU A 578 53.29 50.53 34.11
#